data_AF-A0A6V8KRE4-F1
#
_entry.id   AF-A0A6V8KRE4-F1
#
_cell.length_a   1.000
_cell.length_b   1.000
_cell.length_c   1.000
_cell.angle_alpha   90.00
_cell.angle_beta   90.00
_cell.angle_gamma   90.00
#
_symmetry.space_group_name_H-M   'P 1'
#
loop_
_entity.id
_entity.type
_entity.pdbx_description
1 polymer ?
#
loop_
_entity_poly.entity_id
_entity_poly.type
_entity_poly.pdbx_seq_one_letter_code
_entity_poly.pdbx_strand_id
1 'polypeptide(L)'
;MRAGGAQLDGPGGWVSGRYDRRWNATRAQLLRTRSLGGEFIILPHDLRGADGFAISRFPGDNGNWADYDAFLTRLIDDVRATGVPVQWDIWNEPNLSLFWNRPQSQYFELWRRSYQRIRAAFPNHLIVGPSMAGVPSTGGWWVQYLDFVRANNVVPDIFSWHALPSDPVANVATANSTLDARGIPHPRAYQVNEYGASNEQRWSLRG
;
A
#
# COMPACT_ATOMS: atom_id res chain seq x y z
N MET A 1 1.88 -2.54 -13.43
CA MET A 1 2.13 -3.75 -12.62
C MET A 1 2.22 -3.33 -11.15
N ARG A 2 1.63 -4.11 -10.23
CA ARG A 2 1.65 -3.88 -8.78
C ARG A 2 2.27 -5.10 -8.10
N ALA A 3 3.39 -4.96 -7.40
CA ALA A 3 4.11 -6.10 -6.80
C ALA A 3 5.16 -5.70 -5.75
N GLY A 4 5.40 -6.60 -4.78
CA GLY A 4 6.58 -6.56 -3.89
C GLY A 4 7.16 -7.94 -3.56
N GLY A 5 6.93 -8.93 -4.43
CA GLY A 5 7.50 -10.27 -4.28
C GLY A 5 6.79 -11.14 -3.23
N ALA A 6 5.52 -10.85 -2.95
CA ALA A 6 4.64 -11.70 -2.14
C ALA A 6 4.75 -13.18 -2.52
N GLN A 7 4.68 -14.04 -1.50
CA GLN A 7 4.50 -15.49 -1.61
C GLN A 7 5.56 -16.24 -2.46
N LEU A 8 6.70 -15.61 -2.78
CA LEU A 8 7.87 -16.29 -3.36
C LEU A 8 8.57 -17.24 -2.37
N ASP A 9 8.18 -17.17 -1.10
CA ASP A 9 8.64 -17.89 0.06
C ASP A 9 7.62 -17.79 1.22
N GLY A 10 7.62 -18.77 2.13
CA GLY A 10 6.74 -18.84 3.29
C GLY A 10 7.43 -19.41 4.54
N PRO A 11 7.67 -18.60 5.60
CA PRO A 11 7.52 -17.14 5.67
C PRO A 11 8.67 -16.41 4.94
N GLY A 12 8.43 -15.17 4.49
CA GLY A 12 9.33 -14.41 3.63
C GLY A 12 9.49 -12.93 3.97
N GLY A 13 10.28 -12.22 3.16
CA GLY A 13 10.52 -10.78 3.32
C GLY A 13 11.46 -10.41 4.47
N TRP A 14 11.50 -9.12 4.79
CA TRP A 14 12.39 -8.55 5.82
C TRP A 14 12.25 -9.23 7.17
N VAL A 15 11.01 -9.47 7.62
CA VAL A 15 10.75 -10.05 8.93
C VAL A 15 11.39 -11.45 9.08
N SER A 16 11.46 -12.20 7.98
CA SER A 16 12.05 -13.55 7.93
C SER A 16 13.50 -13.60 7.43
N GLY A 17 14.16 -12.45 7.26
CA GLY A 17 15.54 -12.39 6.76
C GLY A 17 15.68 -12.78 5.28
N ARG A 18 14.60 -12.71 4.50
CA ARG A 18 14.53 -13.10 3.08
C ARG A 18 14.25 -11.92 2.15
N TYR A 19 14.56 -10.70 2.61
CA TYR A 19 14.33 -9.46 1.86
C TYR A 19 14.96 -9.51 0.46
N ASP A 20 16.22 -9.90 0.33
CA ASP A 20 16.93 -9.86 -0.95
C ASP A 20 16.28 -10.76 -2.02
N ARG A 21 15.67 -11.88 -1.60
CA ARG A 21 14.93 -12.77 -2.53
C ARG A 21 13.72 -12.05 -3.13
N ARG A 22 12.92 -11.39 -2.30
CA ARG A 22 11.74 -10.63 -2.75
C ARG A 22 12.15 -9.41 -3.55
N TRP A 23 13.14 -8.66 -3.06
CA TRP A 23 13.68 -7.50 -3.76
C TRP A 23 14.21 -7.83 -5.15
N ASN A 24 14.98 -8.93 -5.32
CA ASN A 24 15.50 -9.31 -6.62
C ASN A 24 14.39 -9.57 -7.66
N ALA A 25 13.31 -10.24 -7.23
CA ALA A 25 12.16 -10.46 -8.09
C ALA A 25 11.40 -9.15 -8.40
N THR A 26 11.15 -8.32 -7.38
CA THR A 26 10.51 -7.00 -7.53
C THR A 26 11.32 -6.10 -8.47
N ARG A 27 12.65 -6.06 -8.32
CA ARG A 27 13.55 -5.28 -9.17
C ARG A 27 13.50 -5.75 -10.62
N ALA A 28 13.52 -7.06 -10.88
CA ALA A 28 13.41 -7.59 -12.23
C ALA A 28 12.07 -7.19 -12.90
N GLN A 29 10.98 -7.31 -12.15
CA GLN A 29 9.63 -6.92 -12.60
C GLN A 29 9.52 -5.41 -12.84
N LEU A 30 10.08 -4.60 -11.95
CA LEU A 30 10.17 -3.14 -12.05
C LEU A 30 10.88 -2.73 -13.33
N LEU A 31 12.12 -3.20 -13.52
CA LEU A 31 12.94 -2.83 -14.67
C LEU A 31 12.27 -3.27 -15.97
N ARG A 32 11.69 -4.48 -16.01
CA ARG A 32 10.97 -4.95 -17.18
C ARG A 32 9.74 -4.09 -17.48
N THR A 33 8.91 -3.81 -16.48
CA THR A 33 7.70 -2.98 -16.64
C THR A 33 8.05 -1.60 -17.18
N ARG A 34 9.07 -0.95 -16.61
CA ARG A 34 9.53 0.37 -17.05
C ARG A 34 10.14 0.34 -18.45
N SER A 35 10.87 -0.71 -18.82
CA SER A 35 11.43 -0.86 -20.18
C SER A 35 10.37 -0.94 -21.28
N LEU A 36 9.14 -1.34 -20.92
CA LEU A 36 8.00 -1.45 -21.82
C LEU A 36 7.08 -0.21 -21.75
N GLY A 37 7.50 0.85 -21.05
CA GLY A 37 6.72 2.08 -20.87
C GLY A 37 5.59 1.98 -19.84
N GLY A 38 5.48 0.86 -19.11
CA GLY A 38 4.45 0.66 -18.10
C GLY A 38 4.74 1.37 -16.77
N GLU A 39 3.71 1.57 -15.97
CA GLU A 39 3.84 2.01 -14.57
C GLU A 39 4.05 0.83 -13.62
N PHE A 40 4.91 1.03 -12.62
CA PHE A 40 5.18 0.06 -11.58
C PHE A 40 4.79 0.62 -10.21
N ILE A 41 3.93 -0.10 -9.51
CA ILE A 41 3.48 0.18 -8.15
C ILE A 41 4.20 -0.82 -7.24
N ILE A 42 5.09 -0.33 -6.38
CA ILE A 42 5.80 -1.17 -5.42
C ILE A 42 4.94 -1.36 -4.17
N LEU A 43 4.98 -2.58 -3.61
CA LEU A 43 4.30 -2.95 -2.37
C LEU A 43 5.30 -3.19 -1.24
N PRO A 44 5.59 -2.19 -0.38
CA PRO A 44 6.49 -2.36 0.75
C PRO A 44 6.02 -3.41 1.77
N HIS A 45 4.71 -3.61 1.96
CA HIS A 45 4.20 -4.63 2.88
C HIS A 45 4.60 -6.06 2.45
N ASP A 46 4.61 -6.37 1.14
CA ASP A 46 5.13 -7.63 0.63
C ASP A 46 6.62 -7.79 0.95
N LEU A 47 7.43 -6.77 0.67
CA LEU A 47 8.87 -6.80 0.94
C LEU A 47 9.17 -6.90 2.44
N ARG A 48 8.29 -6.36 3.28
CA ARG A 48 8.32 -6.52 4.74
C ARG A 48 8.03 -7.96 5.16
N GLY A 49 7.16 -8.66 4.43
CA GLY A 49 6.68 -10.02 4.72
C GLY A 49 5.19 -10.10 5.09
N ALA A 50 4.46 -8.99 5.05
CA ALA A 50 3.04 -8.89 5.40
C ALA A 50 2.15 -9.07 4.16
N ASP A 51 2.19 -10.24 3.55
CA ASP A 51 1.55 -10.59 2.27
C ASP A 51 0.41 -11.61 2.43
N GLY A 52 -0.31 -11.53 3.55
CA GLY A 52 -1.34 -12.50 3.95
C GLY A 52 -0.80 -13.65 4.81
N PHE A 53 0.53 -13.77 4.97
CA PHE A 53 1.13 -14.56 6.05
C PHE A 53 1.29 -13.70 7.32
N ALA A 54 1.12 -14.34 8.48
CA ALA A 54 1.35 -13.69 9.75
C ALA A 54 2.84 -13.33 9.92
N ILE A 55 3.12 -12.06 10.18
CA ILE A 55 4.47 -11.61 10.55
C ILE A 55 4.64 -11.65 12.08
N SER A 56 5.84 -12.02 12.54
CA SER A 56 6.15 -12.11 13.97
C SER A 56 6.36 -10.75 14.65
N ARG A 57 6.62 -9.68 13.87
CA ARG A 57 6.86 -8.33 14.39
C ARG A 57 6.26 -7.26 13.49
N PHE A 58 5.29 -6.52 14.03
CA PHE A 58 4.68 -5.39 13.33
C PHE A 58 5.48 -4.10 13.57
N PRO A 59 5.47 -3.17 12.59
CA PRO A 59 6.09 -1.85 12.77
C PRO A 59 5.54 -1.12 14.00
N GLY A 60 6.41 -0.63 14.88
CA GLY A 60 6.02 0.13 16.07
C GLY A 60 5.64 -0.72 17.28
N ASP A 61 5.81 -2.05 17.22
CA ASP A 61 5.57 -2.92 18.37
C ASP A 61 6.40 -2.46 19.58
N ASN A 62 5.74 -2.36 20.75
CA ASN A 62 6.32 -1.81 21.97
C ASN A 62 6.87 -0.38 21.83
N GLY A 63 6.32 0.41 20.90
CA GLY A 63 6.80 1.75 20.59
C GLY A 63 8.12 1.79 19.82
N ASN A 64 8.64 0.63 19.39
CA ASN A 64 9.92 0.55 18.70
C ASN A 64 9.74 0.56 17.18
N TRP A 65 10.25 1.62 16.55
CA TRP A 65 10.21 1.82 15.11
C TRP A 65 11.52 1.48 14.39
N ALA A 66 12.60 1.17 15.13
CA ALA A 66 13.94 1.03 14.56
C ALA A 66 14.03 -0.05 13.47
N ASP A 67 13.40 -1.21 13.67
CA ASP A 67 13.41 -2.30 12.68
C ASP A 67 12.61 -1.94 11.41
N TYR A 68 11.49 -1.22 11.56
CA TYR A 68 10.75 -0.73 10.39
C TYR A 68 11.50 0.39 9.67
N ASP A 69 12.15 1.27 10.44
CA ASP A 69 12.93 2.35 9.88
C ASP A 69 14.15 1.85 9.12
N ALA A 70 14.82 0.81 9.61
CA ALA A 70 15.92 0.15 8.92
C ALA A 70 15.46 -0.52 7.61
N PHE A 71 14.32 -1.23 7.66
CA PHE A 71 13.69 -1.79 6.47
C PHE A 71 13.39 -0.70 5.42
N LEU A 72 12.77 0.40 5.83
CA LEU A 72 12.40 1.47 4.91
C LEU A 72 13.63 2.20 4.36
N THR A 73 14.69 2.38 5.15
CA THR A 73 15.99 2.89 4.64
C THR A 73 16.49 2.00 3.50
N ARG A 74 16.58 0.69 3.77
CA ARG A 74 17.09 -0.27 2.78
C ARG A 74 16.27 -0.25 1.50
N LEU A 75 14.95 -0.26 1.61
CA LEU A 75 14.05 -0.22 0.45
C LEU A 75 14.18 1.08 -0.36
N ILE A 76 14.28 2.23 0.31
CA ILE A 76 14.48 3.52 -0.35
C ILE A 76 15.80 3.53 -1.12
N ASP A 77 16.89 3.05 -0.51
CA ASP A 77 18.21 3.03 -1.15
C ASP A 77 18.23 2.07 -2.35
N ASP A 78 17.60 0.91 -2.20
CA ASP A 78 17.44 -0.08 -3.27
C ASP A 78 16.63 0.48 -4.46
N VAL A 79 15.49 1.14 -4.21
CA VAL A 79 14.72 1.81 -5.27
C VAL A 79 15.53 2.93 -5.91
N ARG A 80 16.25 3.75 -5.13
CA ARG A 80 17.12 4.81 -5.64
C ARG A 80 18.19 4.23 -6.58
N ALA A 81 18.80 3.10 -6.20
CA ALA A 81 19.81 2.43 -7.01
C ALA A 81 19.29 1.88 -8.34
N THR A 82 17.97 1.69 -8.50
CA THR A 82 17.40 1.30 -9.80
C THR A 82 17.37 2.44 -10.82
N GLY A 83 17.39 3.71 -10.36
CA GLY A 83 17.29 4.88 -11.23
C GLY A 83 15.94 5.02 -11.95
N VAL A 84 14.93 4.21 -11.62
CA VAL A 84 13.61 4.25 -12.26
C VAL A 84 12.51 4.61 -11.26
N PRO A 85 11.50 5.41 -11.68
CA PRO A 85 10.44 5.83 -10.79
C PRO A 85 9.43 4.70 -10.51
N VAL A 86 8.84 4.75 -9.32
CA VAL A 86 7.77 3.85 -8.86
C VAL A 86 6.63 4.66 -8.23
N GLN A 87 5.43 4.10 -8.21
CA GLN A 87 4.38 4.53 -7.28
C GLN A 87 4.47 3.68 -6.00
N TRP A 88 4.26 4.29 -4.83
CA TRP A 88 4.41 3.65 -3.53
C TRP A 88 3.05 3.36 -2.91
N ASP A 89 2.62 2.10 -2.96
CA ASP A 89 1.42 1.63 -2.26
C ASP A 89 1.84 0.93 -0.97
N ILE A 90 1.85 1.70 0.13
CA ILE A 90 2.65 1.41 1.33
C ILE A 90 2.22 0.12 2.04
N TRP A 91 0.91 -0.13 2.13
CA TRP A 91 0.35 -1.26 2.85
C TRP A 91 -0.98 -1.70 2.26
N ASN A 92 -1.25 -3.00 2.28
CA ASN A 92 -2.49 -3.59 1.78
C ASN A 92 -3.49 -3.81 2.91
N GLU A 93 -4.75 -3.43 2.69
CA GLU A 93 -5.90 -3.73 3.54
C GLU A 93 -5.63 -3.56 5.06
N PRO A 94 -5.14 -2.38 5.50
CA PRO A 94 -4.77 -2.14 6.89
C PRO A 94 -5.95 -2.20 7.88
N ASN A 95 -7.18 -2.28 7.39
CA ASN A 95 -8.39 -2.47 8.17
C ASN A 95 -8.77 -3.95 8.38
N LEU A 96 -8.05 -4.90 7.76
CA LEU A 96 -8.24 -6.34 7.99
C LEU A 96 -7.14 -6.90 8.87
N SER A 97 -7.53 -7.69 9.88
CA SER A 97 -6.60 -8.30 10.84
C SER A 97 -5.59 -9.26 10.19
N LEU A 98 -5.91 -9.78 9.00
CA LEU A 98 -5.00 -10.61 8.20
C LEU A 98 -3.73 -9.84 7.82
N PHE A 99 -3.85 -8.55 7.48
CA PHE A 99 -2.73 -7.71 7.04
C PHE A 99 -2.24 -6.77 8.13
N TRP A 100 -3.10 -6.38 9.07
CA TRP A 100 -2.75 -5.50 10.18
C TRP A 100 -3.47 -5.90 11.47
N ASN A 101 -2.75 -6.60 12.36
CA ASN A 101 -3.30 -7.04 13.64
C ASN A 101 -2.78 -6.22 14.82
N ARG A 102 -2.86 -4.90 14.69
CA ARG A 102 -2.43 -3.92 15.70
C ARG A 102 -3.43 -2.77 15.77
N PRO A 103 -3.39 -1.93 16.82
CA PRO A 103 -4.23 -0.74 16.89
C PRO A 103 -4.13 0.12 15.62
N GLN A 104 -5.26 0.67 15.18
CA GLN A 104 -5.31 1.52 13.99
C GLN A 104 -4.38 2.75 14.11
N SER A 105 -4.24 3.33 15.30
CA SER A 105 -3.30 4.43 15.55
C SER A 105 -1.85 4.06 15.25
N GLN A 106 -1.46 2.80 15.45
CA GLN A 106 -0.14 2.30 15.09
C GLN A 106 0.02 2.22 13.56
N TYR A 107 -1.02 1.87 12.82
CA TYR A 107 -0.99 1.94 11.35
C TYR A 107 -0.87 3.38 10.85
N PHE A 108 -1.60 4.31 11.46
CA PHE A 108 -1.51 5.73 11.10
C PHE A 108 -0.11 6.30 11.32
N GLU A 109 0.57 5.92 12.39
CA GLU A 109 1.98 6.29 12.57
C GLU A 109 2.89 5.64 11.53
N LEU A 110 2.67 4.36 11.16
CA LEU A 110 3.38 3.73 10.05
C LEU A 110 3.20 4.54 8.76
N TRP A 111 1.97 4.90 8.42
CA TRP A 111 1.64 5.71 7.25
C TRP A 111 2.41 7.04 7.27
N ARG A 112 2.33 7.79 8.37
CA ARG A 112 3.00 9.09 8.53
C ARG A 112 4.51 8.99 8.32
N ARG A 113 5.16 8.02 8.99
CA ARG A 113 6.62 7.80 8.90
C ARG A 113 7.03 7.44 7.48
N SER A 114 6.30 6.52 6.84
CA SER A 114 6.59 6.08 5.49
C SER A 114 6.39 7.18 4.47
N TYR A 115 5.26 7.89 4.55
CA TYR A 115 4.97 9.02 3.68
C TYR A 115 6.09 10.07 3.73
N GLN A 116 6.47 10.52 4.93
CA GLN A 116 7.46 11.58 5.10
C GLN A 116 8.83 11.17 4.54
N ARG A 117 9.26 9.93 4.81
CA ARG A 117 10.56 9.44 4.35
C ARG A 117 10.59 9.16 2.85
N ILE A 118 9.52 8.60 2.29
CA ILE A 118 9.39 8.39 0.84
C ILE A 118 9.35 9.73 0.12
N ARG A 119 8.53 10.68 0.59
CA ARG A 119 8.44 12.01 -0.03
C ARG A 119 9.76 12.77 0.02
N ALA A 120 10.50 12.67 1.14
CA ALA A 120 11.83 13.27 1.26
C ALA A 120 12.85 12.63 0.30
N ALA A 121 12.80 11.32 0.12
CA ALA A 121 13.71 10.60 -0.78
C ALA A 121 13.35 10.77 -2.27
N PHE A 122 12.05 10.87 -2.57
CA PHE A 122 11.51 10.90 -3.92
C PHE A 122 10.36 11.92 -4.04
N PRO A 123 10.67 13.22 -4.14
CA PRO A 123 9.65 14.27 -4.20
C PRO A 123 8.60 14.07 -5.32
N ASN A 124 9.02 13.47 -6.43
CA ASN A 124 8.21 13.28 -7.63
C ASN A 124 7.58 11.87 -7.75
N HIS A 125 7.89 10.93 -6.87
CA HIS A 125 7.22 9.63 -6.89
C HIS A 125 5.81 9.78 -6.30
N LEU A 126 4.86 9.04 -6.86
CA LEU A 126 3.49 9.07 -6.37
C LEU A 126 3.35 8.13 -5.17
N ILE A 127 2.63 8.58 -4.13
CA ILE A 127 2.28 7.77 -2.97
C ILE A 127 0.78 7.44 -3.06
N VAL A 128 0.48 6.14 -3.01
CA VAL A 128 -0.85 5.56 -3.13
C VAL A 128 -1.27 5.00 -1.78
N GLY A 129 -2.53 5.16 -1.40
CA GLY A 129 -3.07 4.50 -0.22
C GLY A 129 -4.47 4.98 0.16
N PRO A 130 -5.10 4.38 1.17
CA PRO A 130 -4.53 3.37 2.07
C PRO A 130 -4.72 1.92 1.58
N SER A 131 -5.28 1.72 0.38
CA SER A 131 -5.59 0.39 -0.16
C SER A 131 -6.47 -0.40 0.80
N MET A 132 -7.50 0.29 1.32
CA MET A 132 -8.44 -0.23 2.31
C MET A 132 -9.25 -1.38 1.71
N ALA A 133 -9.49 -2.44 2.48
CA ALA A 133 -10.47 -3.45 2.13
C ALA A 133 -11.89 -2.86 2.20
N GLY A 134 -12.66 -3.03 1.13
CA GLY A 134 -14.00 -2.45 1.00
C GLY A 134 -13.96 -1.02 0.45
N VAL A 135 -15.13 -0.37 0.45
CA VAL A 135 -15.36 0.89 -0.27
C VAL A 135 -15.35 2.11 0.66
N PRO A 136 -15.08 3.33 0.14
CA PRO A 136 -15.24 4.58 0.88
C PRO A 136 -16.62 4.66 1.54
N SER A 137 -16.66 5.21 2.75
CA SER A 137 -17.91 5.40 3.50
C SER A 137 -17.89 6.73 4.26
N THR A 138 -19.05 7.19 4.70
CA THR A 138 -19.18 8.47 5.43
C THR A 138 -18.79 8.39 6.91
N GLY A 139 -18.15 7.30 7.35
CA GLY A 139 -17.75 7.10 8.74
C GLY A 139 -16.67 6.02 8.92
N GLY A 140 -16.47 5.62 10.18
CA GLY A 140 -15.58 4.51 10.54
C GLY A 140 -14.12 4.72 10.11
N TRP A 141 -13.49 3.62 9.68
CA TRP A 141 -12.04 3.56 9.40
C TRP A 141 -11.63 4.57 8.31
N TRP A 142 -12.41 4.68 7.24
CA TRP A 142 -12.12 5.58 6.11
C TRP A 142 -12.03 7.04 6.57
N VAL A 143 -13.06 7.52 7.26
CA VAL A 143 -13.10 8.91 7.76
C VAL A 143 -11.97 9.19 8.75
N GLN A 144 -11.69 8.27 9.66
CA GLN A 144 -10.59 8.42 10.63
C GLN A 144 -9.22 8.51 9.94
N TYR A 145 -9.02 7.74 8.87
CA TYR A 145 -7.82 7.85 8.04
C TYR A 145 -7.73 9.21 7.34
N LEU A 146 -8.83 9.70 6.75
CA LEU A 146 -8.86 11.02 6.09
C LEU A 146 -8.54 12.16 7.07
N ASP A 147 -9.13 12.12 8.27
CA ASP A 147 -8.85 13.09 9.34
C ASP A 147 -7.37 13.06 9.73
N PHE A 148 -6.81 11.86 9.90
CA PHE A 148 -5.41 11.69 10.26
C PHE A 148 -4.46 12.23 9.19
N VAL A 149 -4.63 11.85 7.92
CA VAL A 149 -3.71 12.29 6.86
C VAL A 149 -3.78 13.78 6.63
N ARG A 150 -4.97 14.38 6.77
CA ARG A 150 -5.16 15.82 6.66
C ARG A 150 -4.48 16.58 7.81
N ALA A 151 -4.69 16.13 9.05
CA ALA A 151 -4.12 16.76 10.24
C ALA A 151 -2.59 16.68 10.29
N ASN A 152 -2.00 15.65 9.68
CA ASN A 152 -0.56 15.40 9.72
C ASN A 152 0.19 15.81 8.43
N ASN A 153 -0.50 16.41 7.45
CA ASN A 153 0.05 16.77 6.13
C ASN A 153 0.73 15.58 5.40
N VAL A 154 0.08 14.42 5.45
CA VAL A 154 0.54 13.16 4.83
C VAL A 154 -0.52 12.56 3.89
N VAL A 155 -1.23 13.44 3.18
CA VAL A 155 -2.25 13.06 2.20
C VAL A 155 -1.59 12.32 1.02
N PRO A 156 -2.06 11.13 0.61
CA PRO A 156 -1.53 10.44 -0.56
C PRO A 156 -1.75 11.25 -1.85
N ASP A 157 -0.94 10.99 -2.88
CA ASP A 157 -1.18 11.56 -4.21
C ASP A 157 -2.41 10.95 -4.89
N ILE A 158 -2.70 9.68 -4.56
CA ILE A 158 -3.78 8.88 -5.12
C ILE A 158 -4.43 8.10 -3.98
N PHE A 159 -5.74 8.31 -3.79
CA PHE A 159 -6.52 7.48 -2.87
C PHE A 159 -6.86 6.13 -3.50
N SER A 160 -6.74 5.06 -2.71
CA SER A 160 -6.99 3.68 -3.15
C SER A 160 -7.84 2.87 -2.17
N TRP A 161 -8.59 1.91 -2.71
CA TRP A 161 -9.42 0.97 -1.97
C TRP A 161 -9.73 -0.28 -2.81
N HIS A 162 -10.26 -1.33 -2.19
CA HIS A 162 -10.60 -2.58 -2.85
C HIS A 162 -12.11 -2.73 -3.01
N ALA A 163 -12.55 -3.03 -4.22
CA ALA A 163 -13.96 -3.17 -4.55
C ALA A 163 -14.28 -4.62 -4.92
N LEU A 164 -14.74 -5.39 -3.95
CA LEU A 164 -15.36 -6.70 -4.16
C LEU A 164 -16.87 -6.45 -4.31
N PRO A 165 -17.47 -6.88 -5.43
CA PRO A 165 -18.40 -6.12 -6.28
C PRO A 165 -19.19 -4.99 -5.59
N SER A 166 -19.06 -3.79 -6.13
CA SER A 166 -19.77 -2.59 -5.67
C SER A 166 -20.01 -1.64 -6.84
N ASP A 167 -20.83 -0.60 -6.64
CA ASP A 167 -21.06 0.44 -7.65
C ASP A 167 -19.88 1.44 -7.64
N PRO A 168 -19.04 1.48 -8.70
CA PRO A 168 -17.91 2.40 -8.75
C PRO A 168 -18.35 3.88 -8.75
N VAL A 169 -19.53 4.21 -9.29
CA VAL A 169 -20.04 5.58 -9.31
C VAL A 169 -20.38 6.05 -7.90
N ALA A 170 -21.11 5.23 -7.15
CA ALA A 170 -21.45 5.51 -5.76
C ALA A 170 -20.20 5.62 -4.86
N ASN A 171 -19.21 4.75 -5.09
CA ASN A 171 -17.94 4.78 -4.35
C ASN A 171 -17.18 6.10 -4.57
N VAL A 172 -17.06 6.53 -5.83
CA VAL A 172 -16.41 7.80 -6.20
C VAL A 172 -17.17 8.99 -5.61
N ALA A 173 -18.51 9.00 -5.68
CA ALA A 173 -19.32 10.06 -5.09
C ALA A 173 -19.11 10.17 -3.57
N THR A 174 -19.03 9.03 -2.89
CA THR A 174 -18.76 8.96 -1.44
C THR A 174 -17.34 9.44 -1.11
N ALA A 175 -16.33 9.02 -1.90
CA ALA A 175 -14.96 9.48 -1.74
C ALA A 175 -14.87 11.01 -1.90
N ASN A 176 -15.39 11.56 -2.99
CA ASN A 176 -15.40 13.01 -3.24
C ASN A 176 -16.07 13.76 -2.08
N SER A 177 -17.30 13.37 -1.70
CA SER A 177 -18.04 14.01 -0.61
C SER A 177 -17.25 14.03 0.71
N THR A 178 -16.60 12.92 1.08
CA THR A 178 -15.84 12.83 2.32
C THR A 178 -14.51 13.59 2.29
N LEU A 179 -13.86 13.71 1.13
CA LEU A 179 -12.63 14.46 0.94
C LEU A 179 -12.87 15.96 0.83
N ASP A 180 -13.89 16.36 0.06
CA ASP A 180 -14.32 17.75 -0.12
C ASP A 180 -14.70 18.38 1.23
N ALA A 181 -15.43 17.64 2.07
CA ALA A 181 -15.78 18.07 3.43
C ALA A 181 -14.55 18.37 4.33
N ARG A 182 -13.37 17.88 3.97
CA ARG A 182 -12.09 18.08 4.68
C ARG A 182 -11.14 19.03 3.95
N GLY A 183 -11.56 19.57 2.80
CA GLY A 183 -10.72 20.37 1.92
C GLY A 183 -9.45 19.63 1.48
N ILE A 184 -9.56 18.31 1.25
CA ILE A 184 -8.45 17.49 0.75
C ILE A 184 -8.47 17.52 -0.79
N PRO A 185 -7.44 18.06 -1.45
CA PRO A 185 -7.35 18.01 -2.91
C PRO A 185 -7.16 16.58 -3.42
N HIS A 186 -7.93 16.20 -4.43
CA HIS A 186 -7.82 14.91 -5.13
C HIS A 186 -7.80 15.11 -6.65
N PRO A 187 -6.72 15.66 -7.22
CA PRO A 187 -6.64 15.97 -8.65
C PRO A 187 -6.43 14.74 -9.54
N ARG A 188 -6.15 13.57 -8.94
CA ARG A 188 -5.90 12.31 -9.66
C ARG A 188 -7.07 11.37 -9.49
N ALA A 189 -7.31 10.56 -10.52
CA ALA A 189 -8.26 9.47 -10.44
C ALA A 189 -7.86 8.47 -9.34
N TYR A 190 -8.87 7.91 -8.69
CA TYR A 190 -8.72 6.90 -7.65
C TYR A 190 -8.19 5.57 -8.20
N GLN A 191 -7.48 4.81 -7.37
CA GLN A 191 -7.04 3.46 -7.71
C GLN A 191 -7.90 2.41 -6.99
N VAL A 192 -8.74 1.71 -7.74
CA VAL A 192 -9.36 0.46 -7.29
C VAL A 192 -8.38 -0.67 -7.59
N ASN A 193 -7.44 -0.88 -6.67
CA ASN A 193 -6.24 -1.69 -6.92
C ASN A 193 -6.43 -3.20 -6.68
N GLU A 194 -7.59 -3.62 -6.17
CA GLU A 194 -8.11 -4.99 -6.24
C GLU A 194 -9.62 -4.97 -6.52
N TYR A 195 -10.05 -5.76 -7.51
CA TYR A 195 -11.44 -5.85 -7.96
C TYR A 195 -11.81 -7.27 -8.41
N GLY A 196 -13.10 -7.61 -8.29
CA GLY A 196 -13.69 -8.86 -8.78
C GLY A 196 -14.36 -9.69 -7.69
N ALA A 197 -15.56 -10.20 -7.94
CA ALA A 197 -16.22 -11.11 -7.00
C ALA A 197 -15.54 -12.49 -6.94
N SER A 198 -15.75 -13.20 -5.84
CA SER A 198 -15.31 -14.59 -5.68
C SER A 198 -15.84 -15.55 -6.77
N ASN A 199 -16.92 -15.19 -7.48
CA ASN A 199 -17.45 -15.93 -8.63
C ASN A 199 -16.82 -15.51 -9.99
N GLU A 200 -16.16 -14.36 -10.07
CA GLU A 200 -15.42 -13.87 -11.24
C GLU A 200 -13.96 -14.34 -11.23
N GLN A 201 -13.49 -14.85 -10.09
CA GLN A 201 -12.16 -15.46 -9.91
C GLN A 201 -12.15 -16.98 -10.17
N ARG A 202 -13.30 -17.58 -10.52
CA ARG A 202 -13.39 -19.00 -10.89
C ARG A 202 -13.23 -19.15 -12.40
N TRP A 203 -12.09 -19.67 -12.83
CA TRP A 203 -12.01 -20.33 -14.14
C TRP A 203 -13.01 -21.49 -14.14
N SER A 204 -14.10 -21.36 -14.90
CA SER A 204 -14.87 -22.53 -15.28
C SER A 204 -14.01 -23.35 -16.23
N LEU A 205 -13.37 -24.41 -15.73
CA LEU A 205 -13.06 -25.56 -16.58
C LEU A 205 -14.40 -26.17 -16.99
N ARG A 206 -14.96 -25.69 -18.09
CA ARG A 206 -15.98 -26.44 -18.83
C ARG A 206 -15.22 -27.33 -19.81
N GLY A 207 -14.95 -28.56 -19.37
CA GLY A 207 -14.82 -29.71 -20.25
C GLY A 207 -16.19 -30.30 -20.54
#